data_AF-A0A832SKB8-F1
#
_entry.id   AF-A0A832SKB8-F1
#
_cell.length_a   1.000
_cell.length_b   1.000
_cell.length_c   1.000
_cell.angle_alpha   90.00
_cell.angle_beta   90.00
_cell.angle_gamma   90.00
#
_symmetry.space_group_name_H-M   'P 1'
#
loop_
_entity.id
_entity.type
_entity.pdbx_description
1 polymer ?
#
loop_
_entity_poly.entity_id
_entity_poly.type
_entity_poly.pdbx_seq_one_letter_code
_entity_poly.pdbx_strand_id
1 'polypeptide(L)'
;MTIINHMMKKIDADVSDLKQGLQPENLSFWYDKIIRETIEMVPPWLQDKVKVHQDPILHMKFNLDISKRAVRYFMIIVDNNLDDMPYSTKLYFLKVQELMSTEMDKSLV
;
A
#
# COMPACT_ATOMS: atom_id res chain seq x y z
N MET A 1 22.05 -33.39 -0.11
CA MET A 1 22.57 -32.20 -0.81
C MET A 1 21.52 -31.50 -1.68
N THR A 2 20.65 -32.22 -2.38
CA THR A 2 19.60 -31.62 -3.25
C THR A 2 18.56 -30.80 -2.48
N ILE A 3 18.15 -31.25 -1.28
CA ILE A 3 17.19 -30.55 -0.41
C ILE A 3 17.76 -29.20 0.06
N ILE A 4 19.05 -29.16 0.44
CA ILE A 4 19.72 -27.92 0.89
C ILE A 4 19.77 -26.90 -0.25
N ASN A 5 20.10 -27.35 -1.47
CA ASN A 5 20.11 -26.46 -2.65
C ASN A 5 18.71 -25.93 -3.00
N HIS A 6 17.66 -26.73 -2.82
CA HIS A 6 16.28 -26.29 -3.03
C HIS A 6 15.84 -25.26 -1.99
N MET A 7 16.16 -25.50 -0.71
CA MET A 7 15.89 -24.55 0.37
C MET A 7 16.66 -23.23 0.20
N MET A 8 17.95 -23.28 -0.17
CA MET A 8 18.73 -22.06 -0.45
C MET A 8 18.14 -21.25 -1.61
N LYS A 9 17.75 -21.90 -2.71
CA LYS A 9 17.10 -21.20 -3.83
C LYS A 9 15.77 -20.56 -3.44
N LYS A 10 14.99 -21.22 -2.60
CA LYS A 10 13.74 -20.65 -2.08
C LYS A 10 14.02 -19.42 -1.21
N ILE A 11 15.00 -19.51 -0.32
CA ILE A 11 15.41 -18.37 0.53
C ILE A 11 15.91 -17.20 -0.32
N ASP A 12 16.74 -17.44 -1.33
CA ASP A 12 17.24 -16.39 -2.23
C ASP A 12 16.08 -15.70 -3.00
N ALA A 13 15.08 -16.48 -3.43
CA ALA A 13 13.88 -15.94 -4.05
C ALA A 13 13.06 -15.09 -3.07
N ASP A 14 12.78 -15.63 -1.87
CA ASP A 14 12.03 -14.92 -0.83
C ASP A 14 12.73 -13.60 -0.42
N VAL A 15 14.05 -13.61 -0.28
CA VAL A 15 14.86 -12.42 0.03
C VAL A 15 14.82 -11.40 -1.11
N SER A 16 14.86 -11.87 -2.36
CA SER A 16 14.77 -11.00 -3.53
C SER A 16 13.40 -10.33 -3.62
N ASP A 17 12.32 -11.07 -3.41
CA ASP A 17 10.95 -10.57 -3.41
C ASP A 17 10.73 -9.55 -2.28
N LEU A 18 11.25 -9.85 -1.08
CA LEU A 18 11.23 -8.92 0.06
C LEU A 18 11.93 -7.59 -0.29
N LYS A 19 13.11 -7.66 -0.89
CA LYS A 19 13.93 -6.50 -1.25
C LYS A 19 13.25 -5.65 -2.34
N GLN A 20 12.65 -6.30 -3.33
CA GLN A 20 12.05 -5.60 -4.47
C GLN A 20 10.70 -4.98 -4.12
N GLY A 21 9.86 -5.62 -3.29
CA GLY A 21 8.53 -5.10 -2.97
C GLY A 21 8.50 -3.77 -2.19
N LEU A 22 9.62 -3.35 -1.59
CA LEU A 22 9.75 -2.05 -0.91
C LEU A 22 10.51 -1.00 -1.74
N GLN A 23 10.74 -1.24 -3.01
CA GLN A 23 11.32 -0.22 -3.88
C GLN A 23 10.31 0.92 -4.10
N PRO A 24 10.77 2.19 -4.11
CA PRO A 24 9.89 3.34 -4.30
C PRO A 24 8.99 3.25 -5.53
N GLU A 25 9.49 2.68 -6.62
CA GLU A 25 8.77 2.51 -7.89
C GLU A 25 7.61 1.53 -7.75
N ASN A 26 7.81 0.44 -7.01
CA ASN A 26 6.75 -0.54 -6.74
C ASN A 26 5.68 0.06 -5.85
N LEU A 27 6.06 0.78 -4.78
CA LEU A 27 5.09 1.45 -3.92
C LEU A 27 4.32 2.54 -4.66
N SER A 28 4.99 3.31 -5.51
CA SER A 28 4.38 4.35 -6.35
C SER A 28 3.33 3.75 -7.29
N PHE A 29 3.66 2.66 -7.99
CA PHE A 29 2.71 1.93 -8.83
C PHE A 29 1.46 1.48 -8.06
N TRP A 30 1.64 0.89 -6.87
CA TRP A 30 0.52 0.42 -6.06
C TRP A 30 -0.33 1.56 -5.52
N TYR A 31 0.28 2.65 -5.07
CA TYR A 31 -0.45 3.84 -4.68
C TYR A 31 -1.27 4.41 -5.84
N ASP A 32 -0.70 4.54 -7.04
CA ASP A 32 -1.43 5.03 -8.21
C ASP A 32 -2.62 4.14 -8.56
N LYS A 33 -2.45 2.81 -8.49
CA LYS A 33 -3.53 1.85 -8.72
C LYS A 33 -4.65 2.01 -7.67
N ILE A 34 -4.29 1.98 -6.38
CA ILE A 34 -5.25 2.06 -5.27
C ILE A 34 -5.99 3.39 -5.30
N ILE A 35 -5.30 4.51 -5.54
CA ILE A 35 -5.93 5.84 -5.56
C ILE A 35 -6.91 5.95 -6.72
N ARG A 36 -6.54 5.48 -7.92
CA ARG A 36 -7.44 5.47 -9.08
C ARG A 36 -8.71 4.67 -8.80
N GLU A 37 -8.57 3.43 -8.32
CA GLU A 37 -9.71 2.56 -8.01
C GLU A 37 -10.56 3.13 -6.85
N THR A 38 -9.92 3.80 -5.88
CA THR A 38 -10.65 4.50 -4.82
C THR A 38 -11.47 5.67 -5.39
N ILE A 39 -10.89 6.47 -6.29
CA ILE A 39 -11.58 7.60 -6.96
C ILE A 39 -12.78 7.10 -7.78
N GLU A 40 -12.65 5.95 -8.45
CA GLU A 40 -13.74 5.33 -9.21
C GLU A 40 -14.89 4.85 -8.31
N MET A 41 -14.59 4.45 -7.07
CA MET A 41 -15.59 3.95 -6.11
C MET A 41 -16.27 5.05 -5.29
N VAL A 42 -15.57 6.16 -5.01
CA VAL A 42 -16.14 7.23 -4.17
C VAL A 42 -17.20 8.06 -4.90
N PRO A 43 -18.17 8.62 -4.17
CA PRO A 43 -19.11 9.58 -4.75
C PRO A 43 -18.41 10.79 -5.40
N PRO A 44 -19.00 11.43 -6.42
CA PRO A 44 -18.35 12.49 -7.21
C PRO A 44 -17.78 13.65 -6.37
N TRP A 45 -18.45 14.03 -5.28
CA TRP A 45 -18.03 15.12 -4.39
C TRP A 45 -16.86 14.76 -3.44
N LEU A 46 -16.35 13.52 -3.48
CA LEU A 46 -15.20 13.05 -2.71
C LEU A 46 -13.97 12.74 -3.57
N GLN A 47 -14.11 12.73 -4.90
CA GLN A 47 -13.02 12.37 -5.81
C GLN A 47 -11.80 13.28 -5.67
N ASP A 48 -12.00 14.58 -5.45
CA ASP A 48 -10.93 15.56 -5.26
C ASP A 48 -10.26 15.48 -3.86
N LYS A 49 -10.80 14.63 -2.97
CA LYS A 49 -10.36 14.45 -1.58
C LYS A 49 -9.62 13.14 -1.33
N VAL A 50 -9.12 12.51 -2.39
CA VAL A 50 -8.29 11.30 -2.32
C VAL A 50 -7.05 11.54 -3.16
N LYS A 51 -5.93 11.85 -2.51
CA LYS A 51 -4.67 12.20 -3.20
C LYS A 51 -3.50 11.58 -2.47
N VAL A 52 -2.48 11.21 -3.24
CA VAL A 52 -1.17 10.82 -2.71
C VAL A 52 -0.11 11.69 -3.36
N HIS A 53 0.88 12.12 -2.58
CA HIS A 53 2.04 12.85 -3.06
C HIS A 53 3.31 12.14 -2.61
N GLN A 54 4.11 11.67 -3.57
CA GLN A 54 5.43 11.13 -3.32
C GLN A 54 6.45 12.27 -3.22
N ASP A 55 7.26 12.28 -2.17
CA ASP A 55 8.30 13.27 -1.97
C ASP A 55 9.38 13.13 -3.08
N PRO A 56 9.77 14.23 -3.75
CA PRO A 56 10.67 14.18 -4.90
C PRO A 56 12.14 13.89 -4.52
N ILE A 57 12.51 14.05 -3.24
CA ILE A 57 13.87 13.79 -2.74
C ILE A 57 13.87 12.49 -1.93
N LEU A 58 12.85 12.30 -1.09
CA LEU A 58 12.69 11.11 -0.26
C LEU A 58 11.68 10.17 -0.92
N HIS A 59 12.08 9.45 -1.96
CA HIS A 59 11.16 8.63 -2.77
C HIS A 59 10.34 7.59 -1.98
N MET A 60 10.75 7.19 -0.77
CA MET A 60 9.98 6.32 0.12
C MET A 60 8.91 7.03 0.97
N LYS A 61 8.85 8.36 0.92
CA LYS A 61 7.93 9.19 1.70
C LYS A 61 6.71 9.52 0.85
N PHE A 62 5.58 8.96 1.24
CA PHE A 62 4.28 9.20 0.63
C PHE A 62 3.40 9.97 1.60
N ASN A 63 2.78 11.05 1.10
CA ASN A 63 1.80 11.82 1.84
C ASN A 63 0.40 11.51 1.28
N LEU A 64 -0.38 10.75 2.05
CA LEU A 64 -1.76 10.39 1.72
C LEU A 64 -2.71 11.43 2.31
N ASP A 65 -3.23 12.30 1.45
CA ASP A 65 -4.26 13.29 1.79
C ASP A 65 -5.64 12.73 1.41
N ILE A 66 -6.35 12.23 2.42
CA ILE A 66 -7.65 11.58 2.25
C ILE A 66 -8.67 12.14 3.24
N SER A 67 -9.87 12.50 2.73
CA SER A 67 -10.98 12.84 3.61
C SER A 67 -11.38 11.63 4.46
N LYS A 68 -11.65 11.84 5.76
CA LYS A 68 -12.20 10.80 6.66
C LYS A 68 -13.36 10.02 6.05
N ARG A 69 -14.23 10.69 5.28
CA ARG A 69 -15.39 10.08 4.61
C ARG A 69 -15.00 9.13 3.48
N ALA A 70 -13.81 9.29 2.92
CA ALA A 70 -13.25 8.48 1.84
C ALA A 70 -12.40 7.30 2.33
N VAL A 71 -11.92 7.32 3.59
CA VAL A 71 -11.00 6.30 4.15
C VAL A 71 -11.54 4.88 4.01
N ARG A 72 -12.84 4.65 4.27
CA ARG A 72 -13.45 3.31 4.13
C ARG A 72 -13.33 2.74 2.71
N TYR A 73 -13.41 3.60 1.69
CA TYR A 73 -13.31 3.16 0.30
C TYR A 73 -11.88 2.77 -0.02
N PHE A 74 -10.91 3.57 0.44
CA PHE A 74 -9.49 3.22 0.33
C PHE A 74 -9.18 1.88 0.99
N MET A 75 -9.69 1.63 2.22
CA MET A 75 -9.47 0.36 2.92
C MET A 75 -9.97 -0.84 2.11
N ILE A 76 -11.20 -0.75 1.56
CA ILE A 76 -11.77 -1.80 0.69
C ILE A 76 -10.89 -2.05 -0.54
N ILE A 77 -10.43 -0.98 -1.20
CA ILE A 77 -9.57 -1.13 -2.40
C ILE A 77 -8.23 -1.74 -2.06
N VAL A 78 -7.62 -1.38 -0.93
CA VAL A 78 -6.39 -2.02 -0.45
C VAL A 78 -6.65 -3.51 -0.25
N ASP A 79 -7.68 -3.88 0.51
CA ASP A 79 -8.02 -5.28 0.80
C ASP A 79 -8.22 -6.11 -0.47
N ASN A 80 -8.93 -5.55 -1.46
CA ASN A 80 -9.17 -6.20 -2.75
C ASN A 80 -7.89 -6.46 -3.56
N ASN A 81 -6.82 -5.71 -3.31
CA ASN A 81 -5.55 -5.81 -4.04
C ASN A 81 -4.43 -6.49 -3.22
N LEU A 82 -4.64 -6.76 -1.91
CA LEU A 82 -3.58 -7.27 -1.02
C LEU A 82 -2.97 -8.60 -1.46
N ASP A 83 -3.74 -9.46 -2.12
CA ASP A 83 -3.27 -10.77 -2.57
C ASP A 83 -2.44 -10.71 -3.87
N ASP A 84 -2.60 -9.63 -4.65
CA ASP A 84 -1.81 -9.39 -5.86
C ASP A 84 -0.48 -8.67 -5.56
N MET A 85 -0.31 -8.16 -4.35
CA MET A 85 0.89 -7.43 -3.94
C MET A 85 2.05 -8.39 -3.61
N PRO A 86 3.30 -8.01 -3.96
CA PRO A 86 4.48 -8.64 -3.39
C PRO A 86 4.41 -8.61 -1.85
N TYR A 87 4.94 -9.64 -1.20
CA TYR A 87 4.77 -9.82 0.24
C TYR A 87 5.17 -8.59 1.07
N SER A 88 6.31 -7.94 0.77
CA SER A 88 6.73 -6.75 1.51
C SER A 88 5.88 -5.51 1.21
N THR A 89 5.35 -5.38 -0.02
CA THR A 89 4.37 -4.34 -0.36
C THR A 89 3.04 -4.56 0.38
N LYS A 90 2.59 -5.81 0.48
CA LYS A 90 1.41 -6.20 1.26
C LYS A 90 1.55 -5.75 2.72
N LEU A 91 2.68 -6.06 3.36
CA LEU A 91 2.97 -5.64 4.73
C LEU A 91 2.97 -4.11 4.88
N TYR A 92 3.52 -3.39 3.89
CA TYR A 92 3.51 -1.93 3.89
C TYR A 92 2.07 -1.39 3.89
N PHE A 93 1.19 -1.87 3.02
CA PHE A 93 -0.20 -1.38 2.95
C PHE A 93 -1.05 -1.81 4.14
N LEU A 94 -0.81 -3.00 4.71
CA LEU A 94 -1.40 -3.37 6.00
C LEU A 94 -1.02 -2.37 7.11
N LYS A 95 0.24 -1.92 7.13
CA LYS A 95 0.67 -0.88 8.08
C LYS A 95 0.01 0.46 7.81
N VAL A 96 -0.20 0.84 6.54
CA VAL A 96 -0.94 2.05 6.17
C VAL A 96 -2.38 1.98 6.68
N GLN A 97 -3.07 0.85 6.50
CA GLN A 97 -4.43 0.66 7.03
C GLN A 97 -4.47 0.76 8.56
N GLU A 98 -3.51 0.14 9.26
CA GLU A 98 -3.39 0.23 10.73
C GLU A 98 -3.23 1.70 11.21
N LEU A 99 -2.34 2.45 10.55
CA LEU A 99 -2.11 3.87 10.86
C LEU A 99 -3.37 4.70 10.62
N MET A 100 -4.05 4.49 9.50
CA MET A 100 -5.29 5.20 9.19
C MET A 100 -6.42 4.90 10.19
N SER A 101 -6.60 3.64 10.59
CA SER A 101 -7.57 3.26 11.62
C SER A 101 -7.26 3.98 12.94
N THR A 102 -5.99 4.01 13.34
CA THR A 102 -5.53 4.71 14.55
C THR A 102 -5.84 6.21 14.49
N GLU A 103 -5.61 6.86 13.35
CA GLU A 103 -5.92 8.29 13.17
C GLU A 103 -7.44 8.56 13.12
N MET A 104 -8.23 7.64 12.58
CA MET A 104 -9.70 7.73 12.63
C MET A 104 -10.21 7.70 14.08
N ASP A 105 -9.70 6.78 14.90
CA ASP A 105 -10.11 6.61 16.30
C ASP A 105 -9.75 7.82 17.16
N LYS A 106 -8.54 8.38 17.02
CA LYS A 106 -8.13 9.62 17.72
C LYS A 106 -9.06 10.78 17.45
N SER A 107 -9.60 10.83 16.24
CA SER A 107 -10.37 11.97 15.76
C SER A 107 -11.85 11.94 16.14
N LEU A 108 -12.27 10.86 16.81
CA LEU A 108 -13.61 10.66 17.37
C LEU A 108 -13.67 10.99 18.88
N VAL A 109 -12.52 11.30 19.51
CA VAL A 109 -12.37 11.71 20.92
C VAL A 109 -12.23 13.23 21.03
#